data_AF-A0A7W3XSZ4-F1
#
_entry.id   AF-A0A7W3XSZ4-F1
#
_cell.length_a   1.000
_cell.length_b   1.000
_cell.length_c   1.000
_cell.angle_alpha   90.00
_cell.angle_beta   90.00
_cell.angle_gamma   90.00
#
_symmetry.space_group_name_H-M   'P 1'
#
loop_
_entity.id
_entity.type
_entity.pdbx_description
1 polymer ?
#
loop_
_entity_poly.entity_id
_entity_poly.type
_entity_poly.pdbx_seq_one_letter_code
_entity_poly.pdbx_strand_id
1 'polypeptide(L)'
;MSRILISSVTSSPTPQAGQSSRSSGNFSTDTLPANTINFQWEITPFGGDDPNSISFIVAQDVSGGSDPTIFKGVVNGKYTDVYQNRSLYIANPNGATANFVVSVYAITR
;
A
#
# COMPACT_ATOMS: atom_id res chain seq x y z
N MET A 1 16.52 -15.90 2.93
CA MET A 1 15.44 -14.90 3.05
C MET A 1 15.95 -13.48 2.85
N SER A 2 15.52 -12.84 1.77
CA SER A 2 15.86 -11.45 1.44
C SER A 2 14.61 -10.59 1.37
N ARG A 3 14.73 -9.33 1.82
CA ARG A 3 13.69 -8.30 1.76
C ARG A 3 14.07 -7.28 0.71
N ILE A 4 13.32 -7.21 -0.39
CA ILE A 4 13.66 -6.40 -1.57
C ILE A 4 12.54 -5.38 -1.80
N LEU A 5 12.86 -4.08 -1.84
CA LEU A 5 11.89 -3.03 -2.17
C LEU A 5 11.43 -3.21 -3.62
N ILE A 6 10.12 -3.35 -3.84
CA ILE A 6 9.54 -3.52 -5.18
C ILE A 6 8.64 -2.36 -5.59
N SER A 7 8.13 -1.60 -4.63
CA SER A 7 7.23 -0.48 -4.90
C SER A 7 7.23 0.53 -3.76
N SER A 8 6.95 1.79 -4.08
CA SER A 8 6.75 2.84 -3.08
C SER A 8 5.73 3.85 -3.61
N VAL A 9 4.85 4.32 -2.73
CA VAL A 9 3.81 5.28 -3.09
C VAL A 9 3.55 6.25 -1.93
N THR A 10 3.32 7.52 -2.24
CA THR A 10 2.85 8.50 -1.27
C THR A 10 1.33 8.47 -1.18
N SER A 11 0.82 8.36 0.05
CA SER A 11 -0.59 8.51 0.37
C SER A 11 -0.83 9.83 1.11
N SER A 12 -1.95 10.47 0.80
CA SER A 12 -2.56 11.50 1.64
C SER A 12 -3.10 10.89 2.95
N PRO A 13 -3.25 11.68 4.03
CA PRO A 13 -3.81 11.21 5.30
C PRO A 13 -5.31 10.92 5.24
N THR A 14 -5.98 11.41 4.20
CA THR A 14 -7.41 11.22 3.90
C THR A 14 -7.58 10.94 2.41
N PRO A 15 -8.77 10.48 1.95
CA PRO A 15 -9.08 10.41 0.53
C PRO A 15 -8.80 11.74 -0.18
N GLN A 16 -8.26 11.67 -1.40
CA GLN A 16 -7.97 12.83 -2.23
C GLN A 16 -9.26 13.59 -2.58
N ALA A 17 -9.13 14.88 -2.87
CA ALA A 17 -10.29 15.70 -3.24
C ALA A 17 -11.05 15.09 -4.44
N GLY A 18 -12.36 14.88 -4.27
CA GLY A 18 -13.21 14.25 -5.28
C GLY A 18 -13.17 12.72 -5.33
N GLN A 19 -12.37 12.07 -4.47
CA GLN A 19 -12.33 10.61 -4.33
C GLN A 19 -13.08 10.17 -3.08
N SER A 20 -13.85 9.08 -3.18
CA SER A 20 -14.59 8.51 -2.04
C SER A 20 -13.68 7.76 -1.07
N SER A 21 -12.63 7.09 -1.58
CA SER A 21 -11.71 6.29 -0.76
C SER A 21 -10.24 6.44 -1.13
N ARG A 22 -9.91 6.69 -2.41
CA ARG A 22 -8.54 6.72 -2.92
C ARG A 22 -7.74 7.86 -2.28
N SER A 23 -6.61 7.52 -1.68
CA SER A 23 -5.69 8.46 -1.02
C SER A 23 -4.31 8.53 -1.68
N SER A 24 -4.01 7.69 -2.68
CA SER A 24 -2.74 7.71 -3.42
C SER A 24 -2.93 7.62 -4.93
N GLY A 25 -1.84 7.85 -5.67
CA GLY A 25 -1.72 7.39 -7.05
C GLY A 25 -1.58 5.87 -7.14
N ASN A 26 -1.55 5.35 -8.37
CA ASN A 26 -1.36 3.92 -8.61
C ASN A 26 0.09 3.50 -8.39
N PHE A 27 0.28 2.28 -7.89
CA PHE A 27 1.57 1.61 -7.77
C PHE A 27 1.50 0.17 -8.31
N SER A 28 2.66 -0.38 -8.64
CA SER A 28 2.80 -1.71 -9.23
C SER A 28 3.50 -2.68 -8.29
N THR A 29 3.00 -3.91 -8.26
CA THR A 29 3.61 -5.11 -7.64
C THR A 29 3.79 -6.23 -8.66
N ASP A 30 3.71 -5.91 -9.96
CA ASP A 30 3.72 -6.89 -11.05
C ASP A 30 5.12 -7.49 -11.31
N THR A 31 6.17 -6.68 -11.15
CA THR A 31 7.56 -7.12 -11.30
C THR A 31 8.10 -7.62 -9.97
N LEU A 32 8.30 -8.93 -9.85
CA LEU A 32 8.75 -9.58 -8.61
C LEU A 32 10.10 -10.27 -8.77
N PRO A 33 10.96 -10.21 -7.74
CA PRO A 33 12.11 -11.10 -7.64
C PRO A 33 11.68 -12.57 -7.66
N ALA A 34 12.55 -13.43 -8.20
CA ALA A 34 12.34 -14.88 -8.15
C ALA A 34 12.17 -15.35 -6.69
N ASN A 35 11.36 -16.40 -6.51
CA ASN A 35 11.09 -17.01 -5.20
C ASN A 35 10.43 -16.07 -4.18
N THR A 36 9.72 -15.02 -4.63
CA THR A 36 8.89 -14.19 -3.75
C THR A 36 7.76 -15.02 -3.14
N ILE A 37 7.59 -14.95 -1.83
CA ILE A 37 6.59 -15.71 -1.08
C ILE A 37 5.53 -14.84 -0.42
N ASN A 38 5.88 -13.60 -0.05
CA ASN A 38 5.00 -12.66 0.64
C ASN A 38 5.39 -11.23 0.28
N PHE A 39 4.47 -10.30 0.52
CA PHE A 39 4.81 -8.89 0.68
C PHE A 39 4.93 -8.54 2.15
N GLN A 40 5.82 -7.59 2.46
CA GLN A 40 5.85 -6.88 3.73
C GLN A 40 5.68 -5.38 3.47
N TRP A 41 4.84 -4.74 4.28
CA TRP A 41 4.49 -3.32 4.16
C TRP A 41 5.27 -2.50 5.19
N GLU A 42 5.80 -1.35 4.78
CA GLU A 42 6.46 -0.38 5.65
C GLU A 42 5.81 0.99 5.45
N ILE A 43 5.60 1.71 6.55
CA ILE A 43 4.96 3.03 6.56
C ILE A 43 5.96 4.05 7.10
N THR A 44 6.18 5.13 6.35
CA THR A 44 7.04 6.24 6.74
C THR A 44 6.26 7.55 6.68
N PRO A 45 5.78 8.08 7.82
CA PRO A 45 5.10 9.37 7.90
C PRO A 45 6.03 10.53 7.53
N PHE A 46 5.49 11.59 6.94
CA PHE A 46 6.23 12.85 6.73
C PHE A 46 6.26 13.73 7.98
N GLY A 47 5.40 13.45 8.97
CA GLY A 47 5.29 14.17 10.23
C GLY A 47 5.70 13.32 11.44
N GLY A 48 5.18 13.70 12.61
CA GLY A 48 5.43 13.00 13.88
C GLY A 48 4.46 11.86 14.20
N ASP A 49 3.63 11.44 13.24
CA ASP A 49 2.73 10.30 13.44
C ASP A 49 3.55 9.03 13.76
N ASP A 50 3.02 8.16 14.62
CA ASP A 50 3.58 6.82 14.81
C ASP A 50 3.20 5.96 13.59
N PRO A 51 4.15 5.37 12.85
CA PRO A 51 3.83 4.46 11.75
C PRO A 51 2.85 3.34 12.13
N ASN A 52 2.87 2.90 13.39
CA ASN A 52 2.02 1.82 13.89
C ASN A 52 0.58 2.27 14.20
N SER A 53 0.32 3.58 14.30
CA SER A 53 -1.05 4.10 14.39
C SER A 53 -1.74 4.21 13.03
N ILE A 54 -0.99 4.09 11.94
CA ILE A 54 -1.52 4.24 10.58
C ILE A 54 -2.00 2.88 10.05
N SER A 55 -3.23 2.87 9.54
CA SER A 55 -3.78 1.72 8.81
C SER A 55 -4.49 2.15 7.53
N PHE A 56 -4.58 1.25 6.55
CA PHE A 56 -5.24 1.51 5.27
C PHE A 56 -5.75 0.24 4.58
N ILE A 57 -6.45 0.45 3.47
CA ILE A 57 -6.86 -0.57 2.50
C ILE A 57 -5.97 -0.46 1.26
N VAL A 58 -5.70 -1.60 0.61
CA VAL A 58 -5.15 -1.63 -0.76
C VAL A 58 -6.27 -2.08 -1.69
N ALA A 59 -6.55 -1.30 -2.72
CA ALA A 59 -7.55 -1.59 -3.73
C ALA A 59 -6.92 -1.56 -5.13
N GLN A 60 -7.60 -2.16 -6.10
CA GLN A 60 -7.19 -2.16 -7.50
C GLN A 60 -8.07 -1.19 -8.31
N ASP A 61 -7.43 -0.33 -9.08
CA ASP A 61 -8.09 0.57 -10.03
C ASP A 61 -8.58 -0.21 -11.27
N VAL A 62 -9.89 -0.22 -11.51
CA VAL A 62 -10.53 -0.93 -12.62
C VAL A 62 -11.29 0.05 -13.51
N SER A 63 -10.81 0.24 -14.73
CA SER A 63 -11.49 1.11 -15.71
C SER A 63 -12.91 0.63 -16.01
N GLY A 64 -13.88 1.52 -15.85
CA GLY A 64 -15.30 1.26 -16.15
C GLY A 64 -15.98 0.28 -15.18
N GLY A 65 -15.36 -0.05 -14.05
CA GLY A 65 -15.87 -0.99 -13.06
C GLY A 65 -15.77 -0.47 -11.63
N SER A 66 -16.11 -1.34 -10.68
CA SER A 66 -15.87 -1.09 -9.26
C SER A 66 -14.47 -1.57 -8.88
N ASP A 67 -13.76 -0.73 -8.14
CA ASP A 67 -12.43 -1.04 -7.63
C ASP A 67 -12.52 -2.09 -6.49
N PRO A 68 -12.00 -3.33 -6.67
CA PRO A 68 -12.05 -4.33 -5.62
C PRO A 68 -11.02 -4.03 -4.54
N THR A 69 -11.39 -4.35 -3.30
CA THR A 69 -10.43 -4.37 -2.18
C THR A 69 -9.56 -5.63 -2.25
N ILE A 70 -8.24 -5.44 -2.30
CA ILE A 70 -7.25 -6.53 -2.33
C ILE A 70 -6.79 -6.87 -0.90
N PHE A 71 -6.41 -5.86 -0.12
CA PHE A 71 -5.97 -6.05 1.26
C PHE A 71 -6.69 -5.08 2.21
N LYS A 72 -7.11 -5.56 3.38
CA LYS A 72 -7.74 -4.75 4.44
C LYS A 72 -6.86 -4.68 5.67
N GLY A 73 -6.97 -3.56 6.39
CA GLY A 73 -6.27 -3.33 7.65
C GLY A 73 -4.77 -3.53 7.51
N VAL A 74 -4.19 -3.00 6.44
CA VAL A 74 -2.74 -2.98 6.26
C VAL A 74 -2.16 -1.98 7.24
N VAL A 75 -1.16 -2.42 8.00
CA VAL A 75 -0.47 -1.67 9.04
C VAL A 75 1.03 -1.81 8.83
N ASN A 76 1.81 -0.97 9.49
CA ASN A 76 3.27 -1.04 9.43
C ASN A 76 3.78 -2.45 9.82
N GLY A 77 4.70 -3.00 9.04
CA GLY A 77 5.29 -4.32 9.23
C GLY A 77 4.41 -5.51 8.83
N LYS A 78 3.15 -5.29 8.41
CA LYS A 78 2.22 -6.39 8.05
C LYS A 78 2.79 -7.22 6.90
N TYR A 79 2.52 -8.54 6.95
CA TYR A 79 2.74 -9.44 5.84
C TYR A 79 1.42 -9.75 5.13
N THR A 80 1.45 -9.87 3.80
CA THR A 80 0.32 -10.32 2.98
C THR A 80 0.80 -11.36 1.96
N ASP A 81 -0.17 -12.05 1.35
CA ASP A 81 0.10 -12.86 0.17
C ASP A 81 0.60 -12.00 -1.00
N VAL A 82 1.24 -12.66 -1.96
CA VAL A 82 1.66 -12.04 -3.21
C VAL A 82 0.44 -11.74 -4.07
N TYR A 83 0.34 -10.50 -4.56
CA TYR A 83 -0.66 -10.09 -5.54
C TYR A 83 0.00 -9.24 -6.62
N GLN A 84 0.10 -9.77 -7.84
CA GLN A 84 0.71 -9.08 -8.97
C GLN A 84 -0.32 -8.21 -9.67
N ASN A 85 -0.11 -6.90 -9.64
CA ASN A 85 -0.97 -5.95 -10.34
C ASN A 85 -0.22 -4.63 -10.57
N ARG A 86 -0.55 -3.92 -11.65
CA ARG A 86 0.09 -2.64 -12.02
C ARG A 86 -0.68 -1.39 -11.56
N SER A 87 -1.86 -1.58 -10.99
CA SER A 87 -2.84 -0.52 -10.74
C SER A 87 -3.43 -0.62 -9.33
N LEU A 88 -2.58 -0.84 -8.34
CA LEU A 88 -2.98 -0.81 -6.93
C LEU A 88 -2.93 0.62 -6.39
N TYR A 89 -3.77 0.93 -5.41
CA TYR A 89 -3.73 2.22 -4.70
C TYR A 89 -4.09 2.07 -3.22
N ILE A 90 -3.67 3.04 -2.42
CA ILE A 90 -4.00 3.17 -1.00
C ILE A 90 -5.38 3.81 -0.87
N ALA A 91 -6.22 3.23 -0.04
CA ALA A 91 -7.59 3.68 0.20
C ALA A 91 -7.91 3.75 1.70
N ASN A 92 -8.78 4.71 2.06
CA ASN A 92 -9.29 4.90 3.42
C ASN A 92 -8.21 4.81 4.53
N PRO A 93 -7.16 5.65 4.46
CA PRO A 93 -6.19 5.74 5.54
C PRO A 93 -6.85 6.18 6.84
N ASN A 94 -6.34 5.68 7.95
CA ASN A 94 -6.76 6.03 9.30
C ASN A 94 -5.52 6.24 10.18
N GLY A 95 -5.58 7.20 11.11
CA GLY A 95 -4.51 7.45 12.08
C GLY A 95 -3.33 8.28 11.56
N ALA A 96 -3.39 8.79 10.33
CA ALA A 96 -2.41 9.72 9.77
C ALA A 96 -2.91 11.17 9.85
N THR A 97 -2.02 12.11 10.21
CA THR A 97 -2.27 13.55 10.20
C THR A 97 -1.54 14.27 9.07
N ALA A 98 -0.52 13.63 8.50
CA ALA A 98 0.23 14.10 7.35
C ALA A 98 0.32 13.03 6.26
N ASN A 99 0.85 13.42 5.08
CA ASN A 99 1.18 12.44 4.05
C ASN A 99 2.19 11.41 4.59
N PHE A 100 2.11 10.19 4.06
CA PHE A 100 3.02 9.11 4.41
C PHE A 100 3.40 8.33 3.17
N VAL A 101 4.58 7.71 3.21
CA VAL A 101 5.05 6.77 2.18
C VAL A 101 4.71 5.36 2.62
N VAL A 102 4.17 4.58 1.70
CA VAL A 102 4.01 3.14 1.82
C VAL A 102 5.03 2.48 0.92
N SER A 103 5.91 1.68 1.50
CA SER A 103 6.90 0.86 0.79
C SER A 103 6.47 -0.59 0.84
N VAL A 104 6.49 -1.25 -0.32
CA VAL A 104 6.15 -2.66 -0.48
C VAL A 104 7.43 -3.44 -0.74
N TYR A 105 7.69 -4.43 0.10
CA TYR A 105 8.86 -5.29 -0.02
C TYR A 105 8.44 -6.71 -0.40
N ALA A 106 9.10 -7.28 -1.40
CA ALA A 106 9.06 -8.70 -1.67
C ALA A 106 9.94 -9.44 -0.65
N ILE A 107 9.37 -10.47 -0.03
CA ILE A 107 10.08 -11.41 0.83
C ILE A 107 10.35 -12.65 -0.01
N THR A 108 11.62 -13.00 -0.16
CA THR A 108 12.07 -14.14 -0.98
C THR A 108 12.62 -15.25 -0.10
N ARG A 109 12.48 -16.51 -0.53
CA ARG A 109 13.10 -17.67 0.15
C ARG A 109 14.61 -17.68 -0.04
#